data_AF-A0A0V1PMC2-F1
#
_entry.id   AF-A0A0V1PMC2-F1
#
_cell.length_a   1.000
_cell.length_b   1.000
_cell.length_c   1.000
_cell.angle_alpha   90.00
_cell.angle_beta   90.00
_cell.angle_gamma   90.00
#
_symmetry.space_group_name_H-M   'P 1'
#
loop_
_entity.id
_entity.type
_entity.pdbx_description
1 polymer ?
#
loop_
_entity_poly.entity_id
_entity_poly.type
_entity_poly.pdbx_seq_one_letter_code
_entity_poly.pdbx_strand_id
1 'polypeptide(L)'
;MVRFFGCFGGRPEQEDGNERLHHIRKEWEKVSKSLEKAADNYRIFSNQVIEWAMEQECVPIQNASRDMDELISIFIEAQRSLLPKITNSMQDMTKISQLPKETRPSERLLRHISRKEAKLDRERKEAMKNGNCEELEKLDRSIAAVRSDRLDLLRTLRSIERENQLLKAHIFKTVMNKLAKPLATLGKCFEMVMEGQQDILKLLPDIENESRSRKSVTYTTGHSVVEGVRYCVQRALNKLSEPKYTTNRSTFPPPPPYRP
;
A
#
# COMPACT_ATOMS: atom_id res chain seq x y z
N MET A 1 26.74 28.92 -31.25
CA MET A 1 25.65 28.81 -32.26
C MET A 1 24.92 27.49 -32.03
N VAL A 2 23.86 27.51 -31.22
CA VAL A 2 23.16 26.31 -30.75
C VAL A 2 22.04 25.98 -31.74
N ARG A 3 22.20 24.90 -32.50
CA ARG A 3 21.17 24.35 -33.38
C ARG A 3 20.22 23.50 -32.54
N PHE A 4 19.02 24.03 -32.28
CA PHE A 4 17.85 23.24 -31.92
C PHE A 4 17.37 22.50 -33.18
N PHE A 5 17.65 21.21 -33.28
CA PHE A 5 16.94 20.32 -34.20
C PHE A 5 15.96 19.47 -33.43
N GLY A 6 14.74 19.42 -33.95
CA GLY A 6 13.62 18.72 -33.37
C GLY A 6 13.88 17.22 -33.28
N CYS A 7 13.64 16.67 -32.10
CA CYS A 7 13.21 15.30 -31.97
C CYS A 7 11.71 15.34 -31.68
N PHE A 8 10.90 15.11 -32.72
CA PHE A 8 9.62 14.42 -32.54
C PHE A 8 9.94 13.04 -31.95
N GLY A 9 10.15 12.99 -30.63
CA GLY A 9 10.05 11.75 -29.90
C GLY A 9 8.58 11.38 -29.90
N GLY A 10 8.21 10.39 -30.72
CA GLY A 10 6.97 9.67 -30.51
C GLY A 10 6.88 9.35 -29.03
N ARG A 11 5.76 9.72 -28.39
CA ARG A 11 5.46 9.12 -27.10
C ARG A 11 5.52 7.62 -27.36
N PRO A 12 6.36 6.84 -26.65
CA PRO A 12 6.19 5.41 -26.66
C PRO A 12 4.71 5.17 -26.32
N GLU A 13 4.06 4.29 -27.07
CA GLU A 13 2.70 3.85 -26.78
C GLU A 13 2.61 3.66 -25.27
N GLN A 14 1.92 4.61 -24.66
CA GLN A 14 1.80 4.68 -23.22
C GLN A 14 0.77 3.61 -22.92
N GLU A 15 1.21 2.34 -22.91
CA GLU A 15 0.45 1.23 -22.32
C GLU A 15 -0.11 1.80 -21.02
N ASP A 16 -1.43 1.94 -21.00
CA ASP A 16 -2.10 2.88 -20.12
C ASP A 16 -1.70 2.51 -18.69
N GLY A 17 -0.92 3.38 -18.03
CA GLY A 17 -0.43 3.10 -16.68
C GLY A 17 -1.59 2.80 -15.72
N ASN A 18 -2.81 3.21 -16.10
CA ASN A 18 -4.05 2.88 -15.42
C ASN A 18 -4.49 1.42 -15.60
N GLU A 19 -4.32 0.82 -16.78
CA GLU A 19 -4.61 -0.60 -17.05
C GLU A 19 -3.68 -1.50 -16.25
N ARG A 20 -2.37 -1.20 -16.25
CA ARG A 20 -1.40 -1.91 -15.41
C ARG A 20 -1.73 -1.80 -13.92
N LEU A 21 -2.14 -0.60 -13.47
CA LEU A 21 -2.56 -0.38 -12.08
C LEU A 21 -3.84 -1.14 -11.74
N HIS A 22 -4.80 -1.22 -12.66
CA HIS A 22 -6.00 -2.03 -12.50
C HIS A 22 -5.66 -3.52 -12.36
N HIS A 23 -4.76 -4.04 -13.20
CA HIS A 23 -4.29 -5.41 -13.11
C HIS A 23 -3.64 -5.71 -11.76
N ILE A 24 -2.73 -4.85 -11.29
CA ILE A 24 -2.09 -4.99 -9.96
C ILE A 24 -3.12 -5.09 -8.84
N ARG A 25 -4.18 -4.27 -8.88
CA ARG A 25 -5.25 -4.30 -7.87
C ARG A 25 -6.04 -5.60 -7.94
N LYS A 26 -6.33 -6.10 -9.14
CA LYS A 26 -7.02 -7.38 -9.34
C LYS A 26 -6.21 -8.55 -8.79
N GLU A 27 -4.89 -8.57 -9.02
CA GLU A 27 -4.02 -9.59 -8.43
C GLU A 27 -3.98 -9.47 -6.90
N TRP A 28 -3.98 -8.25 -6.35
CA TRP A 28 -4.06 -8.04 -4.91
C TRP A 28 -5.37 -8.55 -4.28
N GLU A 29 -6.50 -8.37 -4.97
CA GLU A 29 -7.79 -8.93 -4.54
C GLU A 29 -7.75 -10.47 -4.49
N LYS A 30 -7.06 -11.12 -5.44
CA LYS A 30 -6.86 -12.57 -5.38
C LYS A 30 -6.04 -12.97 -4.16
N VAL A 31 -4.93 -12.28 -3.88
CA VAL A 31 -4.11 -12.51 -2.68
C VAL A 31 -4.95 -12.37 -1.41
N SER A 32 -5.78 -11.33 -1.33
CA SER A 32 -6.66 -11.09 -0.17
C SER A 32 -7.67 -12.23 0.04
N LYS A 33 -8.28 -12.74 -1.04
CA LYS A 33 -9.18 -13.90 -0.99
C LYS A 33 -8.46 -15.19 -0.62
N SER A 34 -7.23 -15.38 -1.11
CA SER A 34 -6.40 -16.53 -0.75
C SER A 34 -6.05 -16.52 0.73
N LEU A 35 -5.75 -15.36 1.31
CA LEU A 35 -5.56 -15.22 2.74
C LEU A 35 -6.83 -15.62 3.49
N GLU A 36 -7.99 -15.05 3.15
CA GLU A 36 -9.28 -15.41 3.77
C GLU A 36 -9.52 -16.92 3.77
N LYS A 37 -9.36 -17.56 2.60
CA LYS A 37 -9.50 -19.01 2.46
C LYS A 37 -8.49 -19.81 3.30
N ALA A 38 -7.28 -19.30 3.49
CA ALA A 38 -6.28 -19.97 4.32
C ALA A 38 -6.75 -20.10 5.78
N ALA A 39 -7.44 -19.11 6.34
CA ALA A 39 -7.99 -19.20 7.70
C ALA A 39 -9.03 -20.33 7.82
N ASP A 40 -9.90 -20.48 6.81
CA ASP A 40 -10.89 -21.55 6.80
C ASP A 40 -10.23 -22.93 6.65
N ASN A 41 -9.19 -23.03 5.81
CA ASN A 41 -8.40 -24.26 5.68
C ASN A 41 -7.71 -24.63 7.01
N TYR A 42 -7.15 -23.67 7.75
CA TYR A 42 -6.57 -23.92 9.06
C TYR A 42 -7.62 -24.44 10.05
N ARG A 43 -8.84 -23.91 10.02
CA ARG A 43 -9.92 -24.40 10.89
C ARG A 43 -10.32 -25.83 10.55
N ILE A 44 -10.46 -26.15 9.25
CA ILE A 44 -10.76 -27.52 8.80
C ILE A 44 -9.66 -28.48 9.25
N PHE A 45 -8.40 -28.13 9.02
CA PHE A 45 -7.26 -28.92 9.46
C PHE A 45 -7.27 -29.16 10.97
N SER A 46 -7.45 -28.10 11.77
CA SER A 46 -7.45 -28.19 13.23
C SER A 46 -8.57 -29.12 13.74
N ASN A 47 -9.77 -29.00 13.19
CA ASN A 47 -10.89 -29.86 13.55
C ASN A 47 -10.59 -31.34 13.24
N GLN A 48 -10.03 -31.63 12.06
CA GLN A 48 -9.68 -33.00 11.67
C GLN A 48 -8.60 -33.61 12.58
N VAL A 49 -7.62 -32.81 13.00
CA VAL A 49 -6.58 -33.24 13.94
C VAL A 49 -7.19 -33.54 15.31
N ILE A 50 -8.07 -32.68 15.83
CA ILE A 50 -8.73 -32.93 17.11
C ILE A 50 -9.61 -34.18 17.06
N GLU A 51 -10.45 -34.33 16.02
CA GLU A 51 -11.32 -35.49 15.85
C GLU A 51 -10.50 -36.79 15.90
N TRP A 52 -9.44 -36.85 15.10
CA TRP A 52 -8.50 -37.98 15.11
C TRP A 52 -7.84 -38.18 16.48
N ALA A 53 -7.40 -37.11 17.15
CA ALA A 53 -6.73 -37.18 18.45
C ALA A 53 -7.64 -37.73 19.56
N MET A 54 -8.93 -37.40 19.54
CA MET A 54 -9.91 -37.91 20.50
C MET A 54 -10.11 -39.42 20.39
N GLU A 55 -9.92 -39.99 19.19
CA GLU A 55 -10.02 -41.45 18.94
C GLU A 55 -8.81 -42.25 19.45
N GLN A 56 -7.68 -41.60 19.79
CA GLN A 56 -6.43 -42.31 20.10
C GLN A 56 -6.35 -42.90 21.52
N GLU A 57 -7.35 -42.67 22.38
CA GLU A 57 -7.32 -43.04 23.82
C GLU A 57 -6.03 -42.61 24.55
N CYS A 58 -5.35 -41.58 24.04
CA CYS A 58 -4.04 -41.14 24.49
C CYS A 58 -4.14 -39.71 25.04
N VAL A 59 -4.25 -39.60 26.36
CA VAL A 59 -4.43 -38.31 27.08
C VAL A 59 -3.40 -37.24 26.68
N PRO A 60 -2.09 -37.54 26.54
CA PRO A 60 -1.11 -36.56 26.09
C PRO A 60 -1.40 -36.02 24.68
N ILE A 61 -1.75 -36.89 23.74
CA ILE A 61 -2.10 -36.51 22.36
C ILE A 61 -3.37 -35.65 22.38
N GLN A 62 -4.38 -36.03 23.16
CA GLN A 62 -5.64 -35.30 23.28
C GLN A 62 -5.43 -33.89 23.87
N ASN A 63 -4.60 -33.77 24.92
CA ASN A 63 -4.29 -32.48 25.53
C ASN A 63 -3.47 -31.59 24.60
N ALA A 64 -2.39 -32.12 24.02
CA ALA A 64 -1.58 -31.36 23.07
C ALA A 64 -2.39 -30.89 21.85
N SER A 65 -3.27 -31.75 21.32
CA SER A 65 -4.13 -31.40 20.18
C SER A 65 -5.14 -30.29 20.54
N ARG A 66 -5.68 -30.30 21.77
CA ARG A 66 -6.56 -29.22 22.25
C ARG A 66 -5.80 -27.90 22.38
N ASP A 67 -4.62 -27.92 23.00
CA ASP A 67 -3.80 -26.72 23.16
C ASP A 67 -3.35 -26.16 21.78
N MET A 68 -3.07 -27.04 20.81
CA MET A 68 -2.75 -26.65 19.43
C MET A 68 -3.94 -26.03 18.69
N ASP A 69 -5.17 -26.51 18.89
CA ASP A 69 -6.36 -25.89 18.30
C ASP A 69 -6.62 -24.49 18.86
N GLU A 70 -6.38 -24.28 20.16
CA GLU A 70 -6.47 -22.95 20.76
C GLU A 70 -5.45 -22.00 20.13
N LEU A 71 -4.21 -22.46 19.90
CA LEU A 71 -3.18 -21.69 19.19
C LEU A 71 -3.58 -21.37 17.74
N ILE A 72 -4.16 -22.32 17.00
CA ILE A 72 -4.66 -22.09 15.64
C ILE A 72 -5.81 -21.08 15.66
N SER A 73 -6.70 -21.16 16.65
CA SER A 73 -7.81 -20.23 16.82
C SER A 73 -7.32 -18.80 17.05
N ILE A 74 -6.29 -18.62 17.89
CA ILE A 74 -5.63 -17.32 18.10
C ILE A 74 -5.08 -16.75 16.78
N PHE A 75 -4.42 -17.57 15.96
CA PHE A 75 -3.93 -17.13 14.66
C PHE A 75 -5.05 -16.71 13.71
N ILE A 76 -6.13 -17.50 13.63
CA ILE A 76 -7.30 -17.21 12.78
C ILE A 76 -7.95 -15.88 13.19
N GLU A 77 -8.12 -15.63 14.49
CA GLU A 77 -8.64 -14.37 15.02
C GLU A 77 -7.73 -13.19 14.64
N ALA A 78 -6.42 -13.32 14.83
CA ALA A 78 -5.46 -12.30 14.44
C ALA A 78 -5.53 -12.02 12.93
N GLN A 79 -5.58 -13.07 12.11
CA GLN A 79 -5.70 -12.94 10.66
C GLN A 79 -6.99 -12.22 10.25
N ARG A 80 -8.14 -12.64 10.80
CA ARG A 80 -9.45 -12.00 10.53
C ARG A 80 -9.47 -10.54 10.96
N SER A 81 -8.81 -10.19 12.07
CA SER A 81 -8.71 -8.80 12.54
C SER A 81 -7.86 -7.90 11.62
N LEU A 82 -6.84 -8.47 10.97
CA LEU A 82 -5.91 -7.75 10.09
C LEU A 82 -6.38 -7.72 8.63
N LEU A 83 -7.18 -8.71 8.21
CA LEU A 83 -7.65 -8.86 6.84
C LEU A 83 -8.32 -7.59 6.27
N PRO A 84 -9.22 -6.88 6.99
CA PRO A 84 -9.79 -5.63 6.48
C PRO A 84 -8.74 -4.55 6.20
N LYS A 85 -7.68 -4.47 7.03
CA LYS A 85 -6.58 -3.50 6.84
C LYS A 85 -5.73 -3.87 5.61
N ILE A 86 -5.51 -5.16 5.38
CA ILE A 86 -4.76 -5.72 4.25
C ILE A 86 -5.55 -5.50 2.94
N THR A 87 -6.81 -5.90 2.89
CA THR A 87 -7.67 -5.81 1.70
C THR A 87 -7.89 -4.36 1.28
N ASN A 88 -8.13 -3.45 2.24
CA ASN A 88 -8.42 -2.05 1.93
C ASN A 88 -7.18 -1.19 1.65
N SER A 89 -5.96 -1.71 1.88
CA SER A 89 -4.71 -0.95 1.70
C SER A 89 -4.53 -0.38 0.29
N MET A 90 -4.99 -1.11 -0.74
CA MET A 90 -4.83 -0.76 -2.16
C MET A 90 -5.95 0.13 -2.72
N GLN A 91 -6.95 0.52 -1.92
CA GLN A 91 -8.05 1.38 -2.40
C GLN A 91 -7.54 2.76 -2.84
N ASP A 92 -6.61 3.33 -2.06
CA ASP A 92 -6.03 4.65 -2.32
C ASP A 92 -5.19 4.72 -3.60
N MET A 93 -4.74 3.58 -4.15
CA MET A 93 -4.02 3.56 -5.43
C MET A 93 -4.86 4.10 -6.58
N THR A 94 -6.19 4.03 -6.51
CA THR A 94 -7.08 4.62 -7.53
C THR A 94 -6.93 6.13 -7.67
N LYS A 95 -6.46 6.82 -6.63
CA LYS A 95 -6.20 8.26 -6.71
C LYS A 95 -5.10 8.57 -7.72
N ILE A 96 -4.12 7.67 -7.91
CA ILE A 96 -3.04 7.84 -8.89
C ILE A 96 -3.58 7.93 -10.33
N SER A 97 -4.61 7.16 -10.67
CA SER A 97 -5.22 7.19 -12.02
C SER A 97 -6.11 8.40 -12.24
N GLN A 98 -6.47 9.12 -11.17
CA GLN A 98 -7.29 10.32 -11.24
C GLN A 98 -6.45 11.60 -11.44
N LEU A 99 -5.20 11.63 -10.96
CA LEU A 99 -4.29 12.78 -11.09
C LEU A 99 -4.12 13.32 -12.53
N PRO A 100 -3.99 12.49 -13.59
CA PRO A 100 -3.91 12.99 -14.96
C PRO A 100 -5.17 13.74 -15.44
N LYS A 101 -6.31 13.63 -14.74
CA LYS A 101 -7.51 14.40 -15.10
C LYS A 101 -7.33 15.90 -14.84
N GLU A 102 -6.43 16.27 -13.93
CA GLU A 102 -6.17 17.66 -13.54
C GLU A 102 -5.39 18.44 -14.62
N THR A 103 -4.66 17.77 -15.52
CA THR A 103 -3.97 18.43 -16.64
C THR A 103 -4.91 18.69 -17.83
N ARG A 104 -6.05 17.99 -17.92
CA ARG A 104 -6.97 18.05 -19.06
C ARG A 104 -7.49 19.47 -19.38
N PRO A 105 -7.89 20.31 -18.41
CA PRO A 105 -8.33 21.67 -18.70
C PRO A 105 -7.22 22.51 -19.35
N SER A 106 -6.02 22.46 -18.80
CA SER A 106 -4.85 23.20 -19.28
C SER A 106 -4.38 22.68 -20.65
N GLU A 107 -4.45 21.38 -20.91
CA GLU A 107 -4.17 20.80 -22.23
C GLU A 107 -5.19 21.25 -23.29
N ARG A 108 -6.48 21.35 -22.94
CA ARG A 108 -7.52 21.86 -23.84
C ARG A 108 -7.28 23.32 -24.18
N LEU A 109 -6.95 24.13 -23.18
CA LEU A 109 -6.60 25.54 -23.38
C LEU A 109 -5.36 25.68 -24.26
N LEU A 110 -4.34 24.83 -24.06
CA LEU A 110 -3.13 24.84 -24.88
C LEU A 110 -3.44 24.55 -26.35
N ARG A 111 -4.30 23.58 -26.64
CA ARG A 111 -4.76 23.31 -28.01
C ARG A 111 -5.51 24.50 -28.61
N HIS A 112 -6.32 25.20 -27.82
CA HIS A 112 -7.04 26.39 -28.27
C HIS A 112 -6.07 27.53 -28.62
N ILE A 113 -5.10 27.82 -27.74
CA ILE A 113 -4.05 28.83 -27.98
C ILE A 113 -3.23 28.48 -29.23
N SER A 114 -2.83 27.22 -29.40
CA SER A 114 -2.09 26.78 -30.60
C SER A 114 -2.89 26.96 -31.90
N ARG A 115 -4.22 26.75 -31.88
CA ARG A 115 -5.09 27.01 -33.03
C ARG A 115 -5.19 28.51 -33.34
N LYS A 116 -5.30 29.34 -32.29
CA LYS A 116 -5.33 30.81 -32.41
C LYS A 116 -4.02 31.35 -33.00
N GLU A 117 -2.88 30.87 -32.52
CA GLU A 117 -1.55 31.21 -33.07
C GLU A 117 -1.45 30.82 -34.55
N ALA A 118 -1.84 29.59 -34.91
CA ALA A 118 -1.80 29.13 -36.29
C ALA A 118 -2.71 29.93 -37.23
N LYS A 119 -3.83 30.47 -36.73
CA LYS A 119 -4.71 31.35 -37.49
C LYS A 119 -4.05 32.72 -37.72
N LEU A 120 -3.52 33.34 -36.67
CA LEU A 120 -2.81 34.62 -36.75
C LEU A 120 -1.58 34.54 -37.67
N ASP A 121 -0.83 33.43 -37.62
CA ASP A 121 0.32 33.19 -38.51
C ASP A 121 -0.09 33.10 -39.99
N ARG A 122 -1.32 32.64 -40.31
CA ARG A 122 -1.83 32.64 -41.69
C ARG A 122 -2.24 34.04 -42.13
N GLU A 123 -2.99 34.76 -41.29
CA GLU A 123 -3.40 36.15 -41.54
C GLU A 123 -2.17 37.05 -41.75
N ARG A 124 -1.11 36.85 -40.96
CA ARG A 124 0.17 37.57 -41.15
C ARG A 124 0.79 37.31 -42.52
N LYS A 125 0.77 36.06 -43.00
CA LYS A 125 1.31 35.71 -44.33
C LYS A 125 0.50 36.34 -45.46
N GLU A 126 -0.80 36.52 -45.27
CA GLU A 126 -1.69 37.18 -46.23
C GLU A 126 -1.47 38.70 -46.22
N ALA A 127 -1.42 39.34 -45.05
CA ALA A 127 -1.10 40.76 -44.92
C ALA A 127 0.28 41.11 -45.50
N MET A 128 1.26 40.21 -45.36
CA MET A 128 2.59 40.36 -45.96
C MET A 128 2.55 40.37 -47.49
N LYS A 129 1.65 39.59 -48.11
CA LYS A 129 1.47 39.58 -49.57
C LYS A 129 0.74 40.83 -50.06
N ASN A 130 -0.15 41.39 -49.25
CA ASN A 130 -0.98 42.55 -49.60
C ASN A 130 -0.30 43.90 -49.30
N GLY A 131 0.90 43.89 -48.68
CA GLY A 131 1.70 45.10 -48.44
C GLY A 131 1.17 46.03 -47.34
N ASN A 132 0.27 45.57 -46.48
CA ASN A 132 -0.32 46.39 -45.43
C ASN A 132 0.55 46.43 -44.16
N CYS A 133 1.34 47.49 -44.01
CA CYS A 133 2.32 47.61 -42.92
C CYS A 133 1.69 47.77 -41.52
N GLU A 134 0.61 48.55 -41.38
CA GLU A 134 -0.04 48.76 -40.07
C GLU A 134 -0.73 47.48 -39.56
N GLU A 135 -1.31 46.70 -40.47
CA GLU A 135 -1.94 45.41 -40.15
C GLU A 135 -0.89 44.37 -39.73
N LEU A 136 0.27 44.36 -40.38
CA LEU A 136 1.39 43.50 -39.99
C LEU A 136 1.87 43.77 -38.56
N GLU A 137 2.05 45.04 -38.19
CA GLU A 137 2.48 45.40 -36.82
C GLU A 137 1.43 45.01 -35.76
N LYS A 138 0.14 45.10 -36.10
CA LYS A 138 -0.95 44.67 -35.23
C LYS A 138 -0.99 43.15 -35.07
N LEU A 139 -0.77 42.41 -36.15
CA LEU A 139 -0.69 40.94 -36.15
C LEU A 139 0.55 40.45 -35.38
N ASP A 140 1.71 41.11 -35.55
CA ASP A 140 2.94 40.78 -34.82
C ASP A 140 2.77 40.96 -33.30
N ARG A 141 2.14 42.06 -32.86
CA ARG A 141 1.80 42.25 -31.43
C ARG A 141 0.85 41.19 -30.92
N SER A 142 -0.16 40.82 -31.72
CA SER A 142 -1.14 39.79 -31.35
C SER A 142 -0.53 38.40 -31.24
N ILE A 143 0.38 38.04 -32.16
CA ILE A 143 1.13 36.78 -32.13
C ILE A 143 2.06 36.74 -30.92
N ALA A 144 2.76 37.84 -30.63
CA ALA A 144 3.62 37.95 -29.45
C ALA A 144 2.84 37.72 -28.14
N ALA A 145 1.65 38.32 -28.01
CA ALA A 145 0.77 38.11 -26.86
C ALA A 145 0.34 36.64 -26.73
N VAL A 146 -0.16 36.03 -27.82
CA VAL A 146 -0.58 34.61 -27.82
C VAL A 146 0.58 33.66 -27.51
N ARG A 147 1.79 33.95 -27.98
CA ARG A 147 2.99 33.18 -27.63
C ARG A 147 3.37 33.32 -26.16
N SER A 148 3.21 34.51 -25.57
CA SER A 148 3.39 34.72 -24.13
C SER A 148 2.41 33.88 -23.33
N ASP A 149 1.11 33.95 -23.66
CA ASP A 149 0.06 33.14 -23.00
C ASP A 149 0.37 31.64 -23.10
N ARG A 150 0.87 31.18 -24.26
CA ARG A 150 1.28 29.79 -24.47
C ARG A 150 2.44 29.40 -23.55
N LEU A 151 3.45 30.25 -23.40
CA LEU A 151 4.60 30.00 -22.53
C LEU A 151 4.19 29.92 -21.06
N ASP A 152 3.32 30.82 -20.62
CA ASP A 152 2.80 30.81 -19.24
C ASP A 152 1.97 29.56 -18.96
N LEU A 153 1.09 29.17 -19.88
CA LEU A 153 0.33 27.93 -19.75
C LEU A 153 1.22 26.69 -19.73
N LEU A 154 2.30 26.65 -20.52
CA LEU A 154 3.28 25.56 -20.49
C LEU A 154 4.02 25.50 -19.14
N ARG A 155 4.34 26.65 -18.52
CA ARG A 155 4.92 26.69 -17.17
C ARG A 155 3.94 26.13 -16.14
N THR A 156 2.68 26.52 -16.20
CA THR A 156 1.61 26.00 -15.32
C THR A 156 1.44 24.48 -15.48
N LEU A 157 1.38 23.98 -16.72
CA LEU A 157 1.32 22.54 -16.99
C LEU A 157 2.49 21.78 -16.37
N ARG A 158 3.73 22.28 -16.54
CA ARG A 158 4.92 21.67 -15.92
C ARG A 158 4.85 21.68 -14.40
N SER A 159 4.28 22.73 -13.79
CA SER A 159 4.08 22.79 -12.34
C SER A 159 3.13 21.70 -11.85
N ILE A 160 1.96 21.58 -12.51
CA ILE A 160 0.96 20.54 -12.20
C ILE A 160 1.54 19.14 -12.42
N GLU A 161 2.31 18.91 -13.49
CA GLU A 161 2.96 17.63 -13.75
C GLU A 161 3.96 17.24 -12.65
N ARG A 162 4.75 18.19 -12.14
CA ARG A 162 5.67 17.97 -11.02
C ARG A 162 4.92 17.67 -9.73
N GLU A 163 3.88 18.44 -9.43
CA GLU A 163 3.03 18.19 -8.27
C GLU A 163 2.39 16.79 -8.34
N ASN A 164 1.87 16.41 -9.50
CA ASN A 164 1.35 15.08 -9.75
C ASN A 164 2.39 13.97 -9.53
N GLN A 165 3.65 14.18 -9.91
CA GLN A 165 4.72 13.21 -9.62
C GLN A 165 4.95 13.05 -8.11
N LEU A 166 4.96 14.16 -7.36
CA LEU A 166 5.09 14.13 -5.90
C LEU A 166 3.89 13.45 -5.22
N LEU A 167 2.67 13.76 -5.68
CA LEU A 167 1.44 13.14 -5.18
C LEU A 167 1.42 11.63 -5.46
N LYS A 168 1.84 11.18 -6.64
CA LYS A 168 1.98 9.75 -6.95
C LYS A 168 2.93 9.04 -5.99
N ALA A 169 4.11 9.61 -5.76
CA ALA A 169 5.08 9.07 -4.83
C ALA A 169 4.53 9.04 -3.39
N HIS A 170 3.84 10.10 -2.97
CA HIS A 170 3.20 10.17 -1.65
C HIS A 170 2.10 9.13 -1.46
N ILE A 171 1.20 8.98 -2.43
CA ILE A 171 0.12 7.98 -2.41
C ILE A 171 0.72 6.58 -2.36
N PHE A 172 1.69 6.28 -3.24
CA PHE A 172 2.37 4.99 -3.27
C PHE A 172 3.02 4.67 -1.92
N LYS A 173 3.81 5.59 -1.37
CA LYS A 173 4.42 5.43 -0.04
C LYS A 173 3.38 5.16 1.03
N THR A 174 2.27 5.89 1.01
CA THR A 174 1.19 5.75 2.01
C THR A 174 0.52 4.38 1.91
N VAL A 175 0.16 3.95 0.70
CA VAL A 175 -0.43 2.63 0.43
C VAL A 175 0.52 1.53 0.88
N MET A 176 1.79 1.56 0.47
CA MET A 176 2.75 0.52 0.82
C MET A 176 3.00 0.45 2.33
N ASN A 177 2.96 1.58 3.04
CA ASN A 177 3.03 1.58 4.50
C ASN A 177 1.77 1.03 5.17
N LYS A 178 0.58 1.31 4.62
CA LYS A 178 -0.69 0.74 5.08
C LYS A 178 -0.76 -0.77 4.85
N LEU A 179 -0.06 -1.27 3.83
CA LEU A 179 0.00 -2.68 3.49
C LEU A 179 1.06 -3.44 4.30
N ALA A 180 2.29 -2.92 4.36
CA ALA A 180 3.44 -3.61 4.94
C ALA A 180 3.28 -3.88 6.45
N LYS A 181 2.72 -2.92 7.20
CA LYS A 181 2.58 -3.06 8.66
C LYS A 181 1.62 -4.20 9.07
N PRO A 182 0.39 -4.29 8.54
CA PRO A 182 -0.50 -5.42 8.81
C PRO A 182 0.10 -6.76 8.39
N LEU A 183 0.71 -6.86 7.20
CA LEU A 183 1.33 -8.10 6.73
C LEU A 183 2.49 -8.54 7.63
N ALA A 184 3.38 -7.62 8.01
CA ALA A 184 4.47 -7.91 8.93
C ALA A 184 3.96 -8.33 10.31
N THR A 185 2.85 -7.75 10.77
CA THR A 185 2.22 -8.14 12.04
C THR A 185 1.61 -9.53 11.95
N LEU A 186 0.92 -9.83 10.85
CA LEU A 186 0.37 -11.16 10.60
C LEU A 186 1.47 -12.23 10.60
N GLY A 187 2.60 -11.96 9.93
CA GLY A 187 3.76 -12.86 9.92
C GLY A 187 4.32 -13.11 11.32
N LYS A 188 4.41 -12.07 12.16
CA LYS A 188 4.83 -12.22 13.57
C LYS A 188 3.84 -13.02 14.40
N CYS A 189 2.54 -12.81 14.22
CA CYS A 189 1.53 -13.60 14.92
C CYS A 189 1.63 -15.08 14.52
N PHE A 190 1.88 -15.37 13.24
CA PHE A 190 2.09 -16.73 12.76
C PHE A 190 3.33 -17.38 13.40
N GLU A 191 4.46 -16.66 13.42
CA GLU A 191 5.69 -17.09 14.08
C GLU A 191 5.47 -17.46 15.56
N MET A 192 4.86 -16.57 16.33
CA MET A 192 4.55 -16.80 17.75
C MET A 192 3.68 -18.05 17.99
N VAL A 193 2.71 -18.29 17.09
CA VAL A 193 1.83 -19.45 17.17
C VAL A 193 2.58 -20.73 16.84
N MET A 194 3.42 -20.73 15.81
CA MET A 194 4.25 -21.89 15.45
C MET A 194 5.29 -22.22 16.53
N GLU A 195 5.91 -21.21 17.12
CA GLU A 195 6.82 -21.38 18.27
C GLU A 195 6.07 -21.98 19.48
N GLY A 196 4.87 -21.47 19.78
CA GLY A 196 4.02 -22.02 20.84
C GLY A 196 3.64 -23.49 20.59
N GLN A 197 3.37 -23.88 19.34
CA GLN A 197 3.11 -25.28 18.99
C GLN A 197 4.34 -26.16 19.24
N GLN A 198 5.54 -25.68 18.92
CA GLN A 198 6.78 -26.39 19.25
C GLN A 198 6.97 -26.54 20.77
N ASP A 199 6.64 -25.51 21.55
CA ASP A 199 6.72 -25.57 23.00
C ASP A 199 5.72 -26.56 23.60
N ILE A 200 4.51 -26.67 23.05
CA ILE A 200 3.55 -27.73 23.42
C ILE A 200 4.13 -29.11 23.11
N LEU A 201 4.74 -29.29 21.93
CA LEU A 201 5.32 -30.58 21.53
C LEU A 201 6.44 -31.03 22.47
N LYS A 202 7.23 -30.10 23.02
CA LYS A 202 8.28 -30.41 24.02
C LYS A 202 7.72 -30.95 25.34
N LEU A 203 6.42 -30.81 25.59
CA LEU A 203 5.75 -31.40 26.76
C LEU A 203 5.39 -32.88 26.55
N LEU A 204 5.45 -33.36 25.31
CA LEU A 204 5.25 -34.78 24.99
C LEU A 204 6.53 -35.58 25.28
N PRO A 205 6.41 -36.86 25.68
CA PRO A 205 7.56 -37.69 26.01
C PRO A 205 8.37 -38.04 24.75
N ASP A 206 9.69 -37.91 24.83
CA ASP A 206 10.63 -38.35 23.80
C ASP A 206 11.14 -39.76 24.13
N ILE A 207 10.71 -40.76 23.34
CA ILE A 207 10.91 -42.19 23.66
C ILE A 207 12.20 -42.74 23.04
N GLU A 208 12.92 -41.98 22.21
CA GLU A 208 14.13 -42.48 21.54
C GLU A 208 15.27 -42.83 22.53
N ASN A 209 15.23 -42.34 23.78
CA ASN A 209 16.28 -42.55 24.78
C ASN A 209 15.81 -43.05 26.17
N GLU A 210 14.51 -43.33 26.38
CA GLU A 210 14.01 -43.73 27.71
C GLU A 210 13.69 -45.23 27.79
N SER A 211 14.30 -45.91 28.76
CA SER A 211 14.00 -47.31 29.11
C SER A 211 12.51 -47.49 29.39
N ARG A 212 11.89 -48.52 28.78
CA ARG A 212 10.46 -48.92 28.85
C ARG A 212 9.86 -49.08 30.26
N SER A 213 10.61 -48.85 31.33
CA SER A 213 10.19 -48.98 32.72
C SER A 213 10.16 -47.63 33.45
N ARG A 214 9.16 -46.79 33.17
CA ARG A 214 8.82 -45.70 34.10
C ARG A 214 7.36 -45.82 34.55
N LYS A 215 7.19 -45.94 35.86
CA LYS A 215 5.90 -45.82 36.55
C LYS A 215 5.49 -44.34 36.53
N SER A 216 4.26 -44.08 36.08
CA SER A 216 3.53 -42.81 36.28
C SER A 216 4.24 -41.55 35.76
N VAL A 217 4.09 -41.24 34.48
CA VAL A 217 4.40 -39.91 33.93
C VAL A 217 3.20 -39.01 34.17
N THR A 218 3.38 -37.88 34.88
CA THR A 218 2.36 -36.85 35.02
C THR A 218 2.49 -35.88 33.85
N TYR A 219 1.48 -35.81 33.00
CA TYR A 219 1.50 -34.95 31.82
C TYR A 219 1.03 -33.54 32.21
N THR A 220 1.87 -32.54 31.92
CA THR A 220 1.53 -31.13 32.10
C THR A 220 0.83 -30.61 30.85
N THR A 221 -0.23 -29.80 31.01
CA THR A 221 -0.93 -29.18 29.88
C THR A 221 -0.17 -27.95 29.38
N GLY A 222 -0.33 -27.61 28.11
CA GLY A 222 0.27 -26.45 27.45
C GLY A 222 -0.45 -25.13 27.71
N HIS A 223 -1.44 -25.09 28.62
CA HIS A 223 -2.30 -23.93 28.84
C HIS A 223 -1.52 -22.62 29.11
N SER A 224 -0.43 -22.68 29.86
CA SER A 224 0.43 -21.51 30.11
C SER A 224 1.12 -20.98 28.85
N VAL A 225 1.50 -21.88 27.93
CA VAL A 225 2.04 -21.53 26.60
C VAL A 225 0.96 -20.83 25.78
N VAL A 226 -0.26 -21.39 25.76
CA VAL A 226 -1.40 -20.80 25.03
C VAL A 226 -1.69 -19.39 25.50
N GLU A 227 -1.81 -19.17 26.80
CA GLU A 227 -2.08 -17.84 27.37
C GLU A 227 -0.92 -16.85 27.12
N GLY A 228 0.32 -17.33 27.18
CA GLY A 228 1.50 -16.55 26.80
C GLY A 228 1.45 -16.08 25.34
N VAL A 229 1.14 -17.00 24.41
CA VAL A 229 0.99 -16.67 22.98
C VAL A 229 -0.17 -15.71 22.76
N ARG A 230 -1.33 -15.96 23.39
CA ARG A 230 -2.51 -15.09 23.32
C ARG A 230 -2.16 -13.66 23.72
N TYR A 231 -1.46 -13.49 24.84
CA TYR A 231 -1.00 -12.19 25.31
C TYR A 231 -0.04 -11.52 24.31
N CYS A 232 0.94 -12.25 23.80
CA CYS A 232 1.93 -11.72 22.84
C CYS A 232 1.29 -11.29 21.51
N VAL A 233 0.39 -12.12 20.97
CA VAL A 233 -0.38 -11.80 19.75
C VAL A 233 -1.24 -10.57 19.97
N GLN A 234 -2.00 -10.51 21.07
CA GLN A 234 -2.83 -9.34 21.38
C GLN A 234 -1.99 -8.06 21.50
N ARG A 235 -0.82 -8.15 22.15
CA ARG A 235 0.11 -7.02 22.26
C ARG A 235 0.64 -6.58 20.89
N ALA A 236 0.91 -7.51 19.97
CA ALA A 236 1.35 -7.20 18.62
C ALA A 236 0.25 -6.48 17.82
N LEU A 237 -1.01 -6.93 17.94
CA LEU A 237 -2.18 -6.30 17.32
C LEU A 237 -2.41 -4.88 17.87
N ASN A 238 -2.29 -4.69 19.19
CA ASN A 238 -2.47 -3.39 19.84
C ASN A 238 -1.46 -2.35 19.36
N LYS A 239 -0.18 -2.73 19.18
CA LYS A 239 0.87 -1.85 18.62
C LYS A 239 0.55 -1.33 17.21
N LEU A 240 -0.31 -2.04 16.46
CA LEU A 240 -0.74 -1.62 15.13
C LEU A 240 -1.93 -0.64 15.17
N SER A 241 -2.70 -0.65 16.26
CA SER A 241 -3.87 0.21 16.47
C SER A 241 -3.54 1.49 17.23
N GLU A 242 -2.43 1.54 17.95
CA GLU A 242 -1.97 2.78 18.60
C GLU A 242 -1.70 3.86 17.54
N PRO A 243 -2.41 5.02 17.60
CA PRO A 243 -1.94 6.17 16.86
C PRO A 243 -0.54 6.47 17.38
N LYS A 244 0.44 6.49 16.48
CA LYS A 244 1.72 7.11 16.78
C LYS A 244 1.41 8.57 17.05
N TYR A 245 1.11 8.91 18.31
CA TYR A 245 1.28 10.25 18.80
C TYR A 245 2.75 10.55 18.51
N THR A 246 2.99 11.27 17.41
CA THR A 246 4.22 12.01 17.26
C THR A 246 4.27 12.88 18.50
N THR A 247 5.03 12.43 19.49
CA THR A 247 5.44 13.26 20.58
C THR A 247 6.36 14.29 19.93
N ASN A 248 5.77 15.34 19.37
CA ASN A 248 6.42 16.62 19.19
C ASN A 248 6.67 17.13 20.61
N ARG A 249 7.60 16.50 21.33
CA ARG A 249 8.30 17.17 22.42
C ARG A 249 9.06 18.29 21.72
N SER A 250 8.39 19.44 21.62
CA SER A 250 9.03 20.72 21.44
C SER A 250 10.22 20.76 22.40
N THR A 251 11.42 20.62 21.85
CA THR A 251 12.69 20.86 22.54
C THR A 251 12.94 22.34 22.77
N PHE A 252 11.99 23.22 22.44
CA PHE A 252 12.09 24.62 22.76
C PHE A 252 11.80 24.83 24.25
N PRO A 253 12.75 25.38 25.01
CA PRO A 253 12.46 25.82 26.37
C PRO A 253 11.33 26.85 26.34
N PRO A 254 10.43 26.87 27.34
CA PRO A 254 9.38 27.87 27.40
C PRO A 254 10.00 29.28 27.36
N PRO A 255 9.39 30.24 26.63
CA PRO A 255 9.91 31.59 26.58
C PRO A 255 10.00 32.16 28.00
N PRO A 256 11.08 32.89 28.32
CA PRO A 256 11.28 33.41 29.67
C PRO A 256 10.09 34.30 30.06
N PRO A 257 9.66 34.26 31.33
CA PRO A 257 8.56 35.10 31.79
C PRO A 257 8.96 36.56 31.62
N TYR A 258 8.19 37.30 30.82
CA TYR A 258 8.30 38.74 30.75
C TYR A 258 8.17 39.28 32.18
N ARG A 259 9.25 39.85 32.71
CA ARG A 259 9.18 40.63 33.94
C ARG A 259 8.58 42.01 33.61
N PRO A 260 7.83 42.59 34.56
CA PRO A 260 7.01 43.79 34.38
C PRO A 260 7.80 45.04 34.00
#